data_AF-A0A1N6J0K8-F1
#
_entry.id   AF-A0A1N6J0K8-F1
#
_cell.length_a   1.000
_cell.length_b   1.000
_cell.length_c   1.000
_cell.angle_alpha   90.00
_cell.angle_beta   90.00
_cell.angle_gamma   90.00
#
_symmetry.space_group_name_H-M   'P 1'
#
loop_
_entity.id
_entity.type
_entity.pdbx_description
1 polymer ?
#
loop_
_entity_poly.entity_id
_entity_poly.type
_entity_poly.pdbx_seq_one_letter_code
_entity_poly.pdbx_strand_id
1 'polypeptide(L)'
;MDAQIIECRLIDVPKAKPEDRTFSKEFAIKLADSIKIDGQLQPIVVRPNPNSPGRYILIAGRHRLYAKKNALKEQFINATIIADMDETEADMASITENLWRNPLSKAQHALAIKKWHDHWVIKMTPAEKTAQPIVAATEKESADPILQSDKSSIDPTTVADETEKVVRSADSADSETKFDETVAAATGQSVSGVQRAKRIANAFTEDQLQVFTQMEVNQTDMLRVAKIKDEAHRGEVVNLIATGMTVDEAIKEVVKDKAPARDNGTSKAEKEAKEAAKVEKEPEMTDGEWLAKYCGEKAAMLKSPAKYYADALLFRVVCDARHAFRCKSKKSIATTKKGSVTGAFWNLVNRFVSVSHPKDWLICPECKGQGDHPSVPPSAAVKCPKCFGGGYLLKTEEYL
;
A
#
# COMPACT_ATOMS: atom_id res chain seq x y z
N MET A 1 -3.75 28.12 -27.58
CA MET A 1 -3.28 28.84 -26.38
C MET A 1 -1.86 29.27 -26.68
N ASP A 2 -1.68 30.54 -27.00
CA ASP A 2 -0.39 31.03 -27.47
C ASP A 2 0.49 31.45 -26.29
N ALA A 3 1.78 31.17 -26.37
CA ALA A 3 2.75 31.59 -25.36
C ALA A 3 2.98 33.10 -25.50
N GLN A 4 2.89 33.80 -24.37
CA GLN A 4 3.13 35.24 -24.25
C GLN A 4 4.35 35.49 -23.37
N ILE A 5 5.00 36.63 -23.59
CA ILE A 5 6.16 37.05 -22.80
C ILE A 5 5.65 37.88 -21.63
N ILE A 6 5.93 37.45 -20.40
CA ILE A 6 5.51 38.12 -19.17
C ILE A 6 6.73 38.49 -18.33
N GLU A 7 6.67 39.64 -17.66
CA GLU A 7 7.69 40.03 -16.69
C GLU A 7 7.67 39.14 -15.44
N CYS A 8 8.83 38.56 -15.09
CA CYS A 8 9.02 37.68 -13.93
C CYS A 8 8.59 38.29 -12.59
N ARG A 9 8.55 39.63 -12.47
CA ARG A 9 8.15 40.35 -11.24
C ARG A 9 6.63 40.44 -11.04
N LEU A 10 5.86 40.29 -12.11
CA LEU A 10 4.39 40.32 -12.08
C LEU A 10 3.78 38.97 -11.73
N ILE A 11 4.61 37.93 -11.60
CA ILE A 11 4.17 36.57 -11.31
C ILE A 11 4.32 36.29 -9.81
N ASP A 12 3.19 36.04 -9.16
CA ASP A 12 3.04 35.59 -7.79
C ASP A 12 3.14 34.07 -7.72
N VAL A 13 3.96 33.57 -6.80
CA VAL A 13 4.10 32.13 -6.56
C VAL A 13 3.26 31.78 -5.34
N PRO A 14 2.26 30.88 -5.47
CA PRO A 14 1.48 30.45 -4.32
C PRO A 14 2.37 29.77 -3.26
N LYS A 15 1.92 29.81 -2.00
CA LYS A 15 2.61 29.10 -0.92
C LYS A 15 2.62 27.60 -1.23
N ALA A 16 3.75 26.95 -0.95
CA ALA A 16 3.89 25.51 -1.18
C ALA A 16 2.93 24.75 -0.27
N LYS A 17 2.18 23.81 -0.84
CA LYS A 17 1.26 22.94 -0.13
C LYS A 17 1.90 21.54 0.06
N PRO A 18 1.50 20.72 1.05
CA PRO A 18 2.17 19.43 1.32
C PRO A 18 2.04 18.36 0.23
N GLU A 19 1.01 18.46 -0.61
CA GLU A 19 0.76 17.67 -1.83
C GLU A 19 1.61 18.10 -3.01
N ASP A 20 2.16 19.33 -2.97
CA ASP A 20 3.02 19.82 -4.02
C ASP A 20 4.33 19.03 -4.01
N ARG A 21 4.87 18.85 -5.21
CA ARG A 21 6.23 18.33 -5.34
C ARG A 21 7.21 19.23 -4.60
N THR A 22 8.10 18.60 -3.83
CA THR A 22 9.19 19.29 -3.16
C THR A 22 10.01 20.12 -4.14
N PHE A 23 10.12 21.42 -3.85
CA PHE A 23 10.91 22.33 -4.66
C PHE A 23 12.41 22.13 -4.37
N SER A 24 13.21 21.94 -5.42
CA SER A 24 14.67 21.80 -5.33
C SER A 24 15.33 22.97 -6.05
N LYS A 25 16.13 23.74 -5.31
CA LYS A 25 16.88 24.87 -5.84
C LYS A 25 17.99 24.39 -6.76
N GLU A 26 18.63 23.29 -6.41
CA GLU A 26 19.73 22.67 -7.16
C GLU A 26 19.25 22.22 -8.54
N PHE A 27 18.07 21.60 -8.60
CA PHE A 27 17.43 21.23 -9.86
C PHE A 27 17.09 22.46 -10.70
N ALA A 28 16.55 23.52 -10.08
CA ALA A 28 16.24 24.76 -10.81
C ALA A 28 17.50 25.45 -11.37
N ILE A 29 18.64 25.39 -10.67
CA ILE A 29 19.92 25.91 -11.16
C ILE A 29 20.41 25.10 -12.36
N LYS A 30 20.39 23.76 -12.30
CA LYS A 30 20.75 22.91 -13.44
C LYS A 30 19.83 23.15 -14.65
N LEU A 31 18.54 23.35 -14.39
CA LEU A 31 17.57 23.69 -15.43
C LEU A 31 17.87 25.04 -16.07
N ALA A 32 18.43 25.99 -15.32
CA ALA A 32 18.85 27.29 -15.84
C ALA A 32 19.95 27.15 -16.91
N ASP A 33 20.90 26.24 -16.72
CA ASP A 33 21.97 26.00 -17.70
C ASP A 33 21.42 25.42 -19.02
N SER A 34 20.47 24.48 -18.95
CA SER A 34 19.77 23.99 -20.17
C SER A 34 18.95 25.10 -20.84
N ILE A 35 18.25 25.93 -20.06
CA ILE A 35 17.48 27.07 -20.60
C ILE A 35 18.39 28.09 -21.31
N LYS A 36 19.65 28.26 -20.89
CA LYS A 36 20.61 29.13 -21.60
C LYS A 36 20.98 28.59 -22.98
N ILE A 37 21.10 27.27 -23.12
CA ILE A 37 21.55 26.61 -24.34
C ILE A 37 20.39 26.44 -25.32
N ASP A 38 19.30 25.83 -24.86
CA ASP A 38 18.19 25.40 -25.71
C ASP A 38 17.02 26.41 -25.72
N GLY A 39 17.10 27.44 -24.87
CA GLY A 39 15.98 28.35 -24.62
C GLY A 39 14.90 27.71 -23.74
N GLN A 40 13.82 28.46 -23.51
CA GLN A 40 12.66 27.94 -22.79
C GLN A 40 11.74 27.17 -23.74
N LEU A 41 11.95 25.86 -23.84
CA LEU A 41 11.16 24.97 -24.71
C LEU A 41 9.69 24.87 -24.30
N GLN A 42 9.42 24.84 -22.99
CA GLN A 42 8.06 24.74 -22.46
C GLN A 42 7.69 26.00 -21.67
N PRO A 43 6.60 26.70 -22.04
CA PRO A 43 6.13 27.86 -21.29
C PRO A 43 5.72 27.47 -19.85
N ILE A 44 5.73 28.44 -18.96
CA ILE A 44 5.06 28.30 -17.65
C ILE A 44 3.55 28.50 -17.82
N VAL A 45 2.74 28.02 -16.90
CA VAL A 45 1.28 28.23 -16.94
C VAL A 45 0.90 29.18 -15.83
N VAL A 46 0.16 30.23 -16.17
CA VAL A 46 -0.28 31.27 -15.23
C VAL A 46 -1.74 31.62 -15.46
N ARG A 47 -2.39 32.17 -14.43
CA ARG A 47 -3.70 32.84 -14.55
C ARG A 47 -3.62 34.28 -14.05
N PRO A 48 -4.49 35.19 -14.51
CA PRO A 48 -4.60 36.52 -13.91
C PRO A 48 -4.93 36.45 -12.42
N ASN A 49 -4.37 37.36 -11.63
CA ASN A 49 -4.68 37.46 -10.20
C ASN A 49 -6.00 38.25 -10.01
N PRO A 50 -7.07 37.64 -9.45
CA PRO A 50 -8.35 38.33 -9.27
C PRO A 50 -8.26 39.48 -8.25
N ASN A 51 -7.33 39.40 -7.29
CA ASN A 51 -7.16 40.39 -6.22
C ASN A 51 -6.19 41.52 -6.60
N SER A 52 -5.47 41.38 -7.72
CA SER A 52 -4.45 42.35 -8.13
C SER A 52 -4.34 42.41 -9.65
N PRO A 53 -5.15 43.28 -10.29
CA PRO A 53 -5.13 43.47 -11.74
C PRO A 53 -3.71 43.75 -12.27
N GLY A 54 -3.34 43.08 -13.37
CA GLY A 54 -2.01 43.17 -13.98
C GLY A 54 -0.95 42.25 -13.35
N ARG A 55 -1.28 41.51 -12.29
CA ARG A 55 -0.45 40.42 -11.75
C ARG A 55 -0.98 39.05 -12.19
N TYR A 56 -0.12 38.05 -12.11
CA TYR A 56 -0.43 36.67 -12.48
C TYR A 56 -0.10 35.72 -11.34
N ILE A 57 -0.88 34.66 -11.18
CA ILE A 57 -0.62 33.56 -10.24
C ILE A 57 -0.04 32.39 -11.03
N LEU A 58 1.08 31.84 -10.56
CA LEU A 58 1.70 30.67 -11.13
C LEU A 58 0.88 29.40 -10.86
N ILE A 59 0.53 28.67 -11.91
CA ILE A 59 -0.12 27.35 -11.83
C ILE A 59 0.93 26.25 -11.97
N ALA A 60 1.74 26.30 -13.03
CA ALA A 60 2.76 25.27 -13.30
C ALA A 60 4.08 25.87 -13.78
N GLY A 61 5.20 25.21 -13.42
CA GLY A 61 6.53 25.59 -13.88
C GLY A 61 7.40 26.35 -12.86
N ARG A 62 7.21 26.09 -11.56
CA ARG A 62 7.95 26.74 -10.46
C ARG A 62 9.48 26.71 -10.62
N HIS A 63 10.06 25.59 -11.03
CA HIS A 63 11.50 25.50 -11.29
C HIS A 63 11.96 26.35 -12.48
N ARG A 64 11.14 26.49 -13.54
CA ARG A 64 11.46 27.35 -14.69
C ARG A 64 11.41 28.82 -14.32
N LEU A 65 10.38 29.23 -13.58
CA LEU A 65 10.28 30.60 -13.07
C LEU A 65 11.48 30.93 -12.19
N TYR A 66 11.86 30.04 -11.27
CA TYR A 66 13.04 30.24 -10.43
C TYR A 66 14.33 30.26 -11.25
N ALA A 67 14.49 29.37 -12.23
CA ALA A 67 15.64 29.35 -13.12
C ALA A 67 15.81 30.70 -13.83
N LYS A 68 14.78 31.19 -14.53
CA LYS A 68 14.80 32.48 -15.23
C LYS A 68 14.98 33.67 -14.28
N LYS A 69 14.16 33.77 -13.23
CA LYS A 69 14.11 34.93 -12.33
C LYS A 69 15.31 35.01 -11.39
N ASN A 70 15.71 33.90 -10.79
CA ASN A 70 16.71 33.89 -9.71
C ASN A 70 18.10 33.48 -10.20
N ALA A 71 18.20 32.43 -11.03
CA ALA A 71 19.50 31.94 -11.50
C ALA A 71 20.03 32.73 -12.71
N LEU A 72 19.16 33.00 -13.69
CA LEU A 72 19.52 33.75 -14.91
C LEU A 72 19.35 35.26 -14.75
N LYS A 73 18.55 35.70 -13.76
CA LYS A 73 18.19 37.12 -13.53
C LYS A 73 17.54 37.78 -14.76
N GLU A 74 16.81 37.00 -15.55
CA GLU A 74 16.09 37.51 -16.69
C GLU A 74 14.78 38.20 -16.27
N GLN A 75 14.46 39.29 -16.96
CA GLN A 75 13.27 40.09 -16.67
C GLN A 75 11.99 39.44 -17.19
N PHE A 76 12.08 38.64 -18.25
CA PHE A 76 10.94 38.09 -18.98
C PHE A 76 10.97 36.56 -19.05
N ILE A 77 9.79 35.95 -19.14
CA ILE A 77 9.61 34.51 -19.28
C ILE A 77 8.43 34.19 -20.22
N ASN A 78 8.54 33.10 -20.99
CA ASN A 78 7.44 32.63 -21.82
C ASN A 78 6.39 31.92 -20.97
N ALA A 79 5.15 32.34 -21.07
CA ALA A 79 4.04 31.88 -20.26
C ALA A 79 2.77 31.70 -21.08
N THR A 80 2.01 30.66 -20.80
CA THR A 80 0.64 30.47 -21.29
C THR A 80 -0.31 31.03 -20.24
N ILE A 81 -1.12 32.01 -20.63
CA ILE A 81 -2.11 32.66 -19.78
C ILE A 81 -3.46 31.97 -19.96
N ILE A 82 -4.06 31.53 -18.85
CA ILE A 82 -5.43 31.01 -18.84
C ILE A 82 -6.31 32.06 -18.17
N ALA A 83 -7.10 32.77 -18.97
CA ALA A 83 -7.85 33.95 -18.53
C ALA A 83 -9.02 33.60 -17.60
N ASP A 84 -9.82 32.61 -17.96
CA ASP A 84 -11.10 32.31 -17.31
C ASP A 84 -11.02 31.16 -16.28
N MET A 85 -9.82 30.84 -15.81
CA MET A 85 -9.63 29.75 -14.84
C MET A 85 -9.85 30.26 -13.42
N ASP A 86 -10.76 29.65 -12.67
CA ASP A 86 -10.96 29.99 -11.26
C ASP A 86 -9.88 29.39 -10.33
N GLU A 87 -9.94 29.71 -9.03
CA GLU A 87 -8.95 29.20 -8.06
C GLU A 87 -9.02 27.68 -7.88
N THR A 88 -10.22 27.11 -7.91
CA THR A 88 -10.44 25.67 -7.75
C THR A 88 -9.92 24.89 -8.96
N GLU A 89 -10.15 25.39 -10.16
CA GLU A 89 -9.64 24.85 -11.42
C GLU A 89 -8.13 25.00 -11.52
N ALA A 90 -7.58 26.12 -11.05
CA ALA A 90 -6.14 26.33 -11.01
C ALA A 90 -5.45 25.30 -10.09
N ASP A 91 -6.02 25.05 -8.92
CA ASP A 91 -5.51 24.05 -7.98
C ASP A 91 -5.65 22.63 -8.56
N MET A 92 -6.80 22.27 -9.13
CA MET A 92 -6.98 20.97 -9.80
C MET A 92 -6.01 20.79 -10.97
N ALA A 93 -5.77 21.82 -11.77
CA ALA A 93 -4.84 21.79 -12.90
C ALA A 93 -3.39 21.62 -12.41
N SER A 94 -3.00 22.34 -11.35
CA SER A 94 -1.69 22.18 -10.70
C SER A 94 -1.48 20.76 -10.17
N ILE A 95 -2.47 20.22 -9.47
CA ILE A 95 -2.44 18.84 -8.95
C ILE A 95 -2.33 17.82 -10.11
N THR A 96 -3.14 17.98 -11.15
CA THR A 96 -3.15 17.08 -12.32
C THR A 96 -1.79 17.08 -13.02
N GLU A 97 -1.20 18.25 -13.22
CA GLU A 97 0.12 18.42 -13.83
C GLU A 97 1.21 17.75 -12.99
N ASN A 98 1.16 17.90 -11.67
CA ASN A 98 2.09 17.23 -10.76
C ASN A 98 1.93 15.70 -10.78
N LEU A 99 0.69 15.19 -10.94
CA LEU A 99 0.41 13.76 -11.04
C LEU A 99 0.91 13.13 -12.35
N TRP A 100 0.96 13.87 -13.45
CA TRP A 100 1.50 13.42 -14.74
C TRP A 100 3.03 13.39 -14.80
N ARG A 101 3.73 14.07 -13.88
CA ARG A 101 5.20 14.09 -13.83
C ARG A 101 5.78 12.83 -13.16
N ASN A 102 7.12 12.75 -13.10
CA ASN A 102 7.86 11.69 -12.37
C ASN A 102 7.21 11.31 -11.04
N PRO A 103 7.25 10.03 -10.63
CA PRO A 103 6.38 9.50 -9.59
C PRO A 103 6.56 10.23 -8.25
N LEU A 104 5.49 10.88 -7.79
CA LEU A 104 5.36 11.36 -6.41
C LEU A 104 5.50 10.20 -5.41
N SER A 105 5.82 10.52 -4.15
CA SER A 105 5.72 9.53 -3.07
C SER A 105 4.28 9.00 -3.01
N LYS A 106 4.10 7.75 -2.58
CA LYS A 106 2.76 7.13 -2.53
C LYS A 106 1.84 7.84 -1.54
N ALA A 107 2.39 8.47 -0.51
CA ALA A 107 1.66 9.29 0.45
C ALA A 107 1.31 10.68 -0.12
N GLN A 108 2.23 11.38 -0.79
CA GLN A 108 1.95 12.63 -1.51
C GLN A 108 0.87 12.43 -2.57
N HIS A 109 0.95 11.31 -3.29
CA HIS A 109 -0.06 10.94 -4.26
C HIS A 109 -1.44 10.75 -3.62
N ALA A 110 -1.53 10.08 -2.47
CA ALA A 110 -2.79 9.94 -1.74
C ALA A 110 -3.38 11.32 -1.37
N LEU A 111 -2.56 12.22 -0.85
CA LEU A 111 -2.98 13.57 -0.49
C LEU A 111 -3.44 14.39 -1.70
N ALA A 112 -2.71 14.31 -2.82
CA ALA A 112 -3.07 14.98 -4.08
C ALA A 112 -4.45 14.52 -4.59
N ILE A 113 -4.73 13.21 -4.54
CA ILE A 113 -6.03 12.66 -4.96
C ILE A 113 -7.16 13.14 -4.05
N LYS A 114 -6.92 13.25 -2.74
CA LYS A 114 -7.90 13.78 -1.78
C LYS A 114 -8.22 15.25 -2.05
N LYS A 115 -7.20 16.09 -2.25
CA LYS A 115 -7.45 17.50 -2.55
C LYS A 115 -8.14 17.71 -3.90
N TRP A 116 -7.76 16.91 -4.90
CA TRP A 116 -8.47 16.90 -6.18
C TRP A 116 -9.95 16.48 -6.00
N HIS A 117 -10.24 15.50 -5.13
CA HIS A 117 -11.60 15.14 -4.74
C HIS A 117 -12.36 16.29 -4.10
N ASP A 118 -11.77 16.97 -3.14
CA ASP A 118 -12.43 18.07 -2.42
C ASP A 118 -12.80 19.22 -3.39
N HIS A 119 -11.89 19.56 -4.30
CA HIS A 119 -12.16 20.53 -5.36
C HIS A 119 -13.23 20.06 -6.37
N TRP A 120 -13.22 18.78 -6.74
CA TRP A 120 -14.22 18.21 -7.64
C TRP A 120 -15.61 18.23 -7.00
N VAL A 121 -15.72 17.92 -5.71
CA VAL A 121 -17.00 18.00 -4.97
C VAL A 121 -17.54 19.42 -4.99
N ILE A 122 -16.71 20.43 -4.70
CA ILE A 122 -17.11 21.85 -4.74
C ILE A 122 -17.68 22.22 -6.11
N LYS A 123 -17.07 21.73 -7.19
CA LYS A 123 -17.50 21.99 -8.57
C LYS A 123 -18.80 21.27 -8.96
N MET A 124 -19.04 20.09 -8.40
CA MET A 124 -20.21 19.27 -8.72
C MET A 124 -21.42 19.59 -7.83
N THR A 125 -21.22 20.23 -6.68
CA THR A 125 -22.32 20.70 -5.82
C THR A 125 -22.84 22.07 -6.27
N PRO A 126 -24.14 22.23 -6.57
CA PRO A 126 -24.73 23.53 -6.85
C PRO A 126 -24.56 24.49 -5.65
N ALA A 127 -24.24 25.76 -5.93
CA ALA A 127 -23.85 26.79 -4.97
C ALA A 127 -24.86 27.09 -3.85
N GLU A 128 -26.09 26.57 -3.90
CA GLU A 128 -27.14 26.81 -2.91
C GLU A 128 -26.92 26.12 -1.55
N LYS A 129 -26.02 25.12 -1.46
CA LYS A 129 -25.79 24.37 -0.20
C LYS A 129 -24.55 24.80 0.60
N THR A 130 -23.73 25.71 0.08
CA THR A 130 -22.43 26.10 0.67
C THR A 130 -22.52 27.24 1.69
N ALA A 131 -23.72 27.76 1.98
CA ALA A 131 -23.92 28.81 2.97
C ALA A 131 -24.18 28.24 4.37
N GLN A 132 -23.13 27.72 5.02
CA GLN A 132 -23.05 27.74 6.48
C GLN A 132 -21.66 28.26 6.87
N PRO A 133 -21.58 29.29 7.75
CA PRO A 133 -20.33 29.98 8.00
C PRO A 133 -19.42 29.11 8.88
N ILE A 134 -18.18 28.94 8.43
CA ILE A 134 -17.07 28.53 9.30
C ILE A 134 -16.87 29.67 10.30
N VAL A 135 -17.31 29.46 11.53
CA VAL A 135 -17.14 30.42 12.64
C VAL A 135 -15.66 30.74 12.83
N ALA A 136 -15.34 32.02 12.65
CA ALA A 136 -14.06 32.59 12.97
C ALA A 136 -13.81 32.47 14.49
N ALA A 137 -12.72 31.80 14.85
CA ALA A 137 -12.20 31.79 16.21
C ALA A 137 -11.67 33.18 16.54
N THR A 138 -12.36 33.89 17.43
CA THR A 138 -11.79 35.02 18.18
C THR A 138 -11.72 34.62 19.65
N GLU A 139 -10.48 34.55 20.13
CA GLU A 139 -10.11 34.45 21.54
C GLU A 139 -10.69 35.62 22.35
N LYS A 140 -11.18 35.34 23.56
CA LYS A 140 -11.02 36.24 24.72
C LYS A 140 -11.26 35.51 26.04
N GLU A 141 -10.37 35.83 26.97
CA GLU A 141 -10.17 35.27 28.30
C GLU A 141 -11.23 35.66 29.34
N SER A 142 -11.29 34.81 30.38
CA SER A 142 -11.33 35.11 31.83
C SER A 142 -12.65 35.39 32.58
N ALA A 143 -12.76 34.62 33.69
CA ALA A 143 -13.24 34.96 35.03
C ALA A 143 -14.69 34.61 35.46
N ASP A 144 -14.75 33.55 36.28
CA ASP A 144 -15.72 33.12 37.31
C ASP A 144 -16.13 34.19 38.38
N PRO A 145 -16.98 33.91 39.41
CA PRO A 145 -18.18 33.05 39.54
C PRO A 145 -19.35 33.70 40.39
N ILE A 146 -20.25 32.85 40.93
CA ILE A 146 -21.14 32.97 42.13
C ILE A 146 -22.63 33.36 41.92
N LEU A 147 -23.61 32.45 42.12
CA LEU A 147 -24.43 32.22 43.36
C LEU A 147 -25.65 31.28 43.15
N GLN A 148 -25.99 30.56 44.23
CA GLN A 148 -27.08 29.60 44.51
C GLN A 148 -28.49 30.23 44.36
N SER A 149 -29.67 29.59 44.38
CA SER A 149 -30.26 28.32 44.85
C SER A 149 -31.53 28.08 43.95
N ASP A 150 -32.31 26.99 43.92
CA ASP A 150 -32.95 26.21 44.97
C ASP A 150 -33.69 24.99 44.37
N LYS A 151 -34.08 24.07 45.26
CA LYS A 151 -34.56 22.69 45.11
C LYS A 151 -35.87 22.49 44.31
N SER A 152 -35.99 21.37 43.59
CA SER A 152 -36.85 20.23 43.99
C SER A 152 -36.85 19.09 42.97
N SER A 153 -36.98 17.89 43.52
CA SER A 153 -36.75 16.57 42.94
C SER A 153 -37.86 16.09 41.99
N ILE A 154 -37.51 15.60 40.80
CA ILE A 154 -38.15 14.46 40.11
C ILE A 154 -37.06 13.78 39.25
N ASP A 155 -36.90 12.47 39.41
CA ASP A 155 -35.99 11.60 38.65
C ASP A 155 -36.82 10.36 38.24
N PRO A 156 -36.45 9.57 37.23
CA PRO A 156 -35.99 9.90 35.87
C PRO A 156 -36.92 9.21 34.84
N THR A 157 -36.79 9.51 33.53
CA THR A 157 -36.90 8.57 32.37
C THR A 157 -37.24 9.35 31.08
N THR A 158 -36.63 8.95 29.96
CA THR A 158 -36.82 9.35 28.54
C THR A 158 -36.17 10.64 28.02
N VAL A 159 -34.97 10.49 27.43
CA VAL A 159 -34.51 11.14 26.17
C VAL A 159 -33.50 10.15 25.56
N ALA A 160 -33.83 9.28 24.60
CA ALA A 160 -33.96 9.55 23.16
C ALA A 160 -32.79 10.36 22.59
N ASP A 161 -31.61 9.75 22.50
CA ASP A 161 -30.50 10.29 21.71
C ASP A 161 -30.52 9.59 20.34
N GLU A 162 -31.17 10.26 19.39
CA GLU A 162 -31.14 9.92 17.97
C GLU A 162 -29.72 10.14 17.45
N THR A 163 -28.90 9.09 17.49
CA THR A 163 -27.72 9.03 16.63
C THR A 163 -28.18 9.25 15.19
N GLU A 164 -27.73 10.36 14.62
CA GLU A 164 -27.94 10.78 13.23
C GLU A 164 -27.38 9.69 12.31
N LYS A 165 -28.23 8.73 11.99
CA LYS A 165 -27.97 7.66 11.05
C LYS A 165 -27.97 8.30 9.68
N VAL A 166 -26.82 8.79 9.23
CA VAL A 166 -26.60 9.25 7.85
C VAL A 166 -27.07 8.13 6.93
N VAL A 167 -28.25 8.35 6.36
CA VAL A 167 -28.84 7.51 5.33
C VAL A 167 -27.89 7.61 4.14
N ARG A 168 -27.09 6.56 3.91
CA ARG A 168 -26.40 6.36 2.64
C ARG A 168 -27.45 6.10 1.57
N SER A 169 -27.97 7.18 0.99
CA SER A 169 -28.81 7.16 -0.19
C SER A 169 -28.00 6.62 -1.39
N ALA A 170 -28.68 5.89 -2.26
CA ALA A 170 -28.10 5.25 -3.45
C ALA A 170 -27.37 6.24 -4.38
N ASP A 171 -27.76 7.52 -4.37
CA ASP A 171 -27.16 8.59 -5.19
C ASP A 171 -25.68 8.88 -4.86
N SER A 172 -25.22 8.53 -3.65
CA SER A 172 -23.84 8.76 -3.22
C SER A 172 -22.83 7.80 -3.84
N ALA A 173 -23.23 6.56 -4.16
CA ALA A 173 -22.34 5.56 -4.74
C ALA A 173 -22.06 5.83 -6.23
N ASP A 174 -23.04 6.38 -6.95
CA ASP A 174 -22.92 6.72 -8.36
C ASP A 174 -22.07 7.98 -8.58
N SER A 175 -22.09 8.93 -7.64
CA SER A 175 -21.19 10.09 -7.70
C SER A 175 -19.73 9.72 -7.39
N GLU A 176 -19.51 8.80 -6.43
CA GLU A 176 -18.17 8.32 -6.07
C GLU A 176 -17.51 7.49 -7.17
N THR A 177 -18.28 6.67 -7.88
CA THR A 177 -17.75 5.88 -9.02
C THR A 177 -17.43 6.78 -10.21
N LYS A 178 -18.28 7.77 -10.49
CA LYS A 178 -18.03 8.80 -11.51
C LYS A 178 -16.78 9.62 -11.20
N PHE A 179 -16.53 9.91 -9.93
CA PHE A 179 -15.30 10.56 -9.48
C PHE A 179 -14.07 9.72 -9.85
N ASP A 180 -14.03 8.45 -9.42
CA ASP A 180 -12.87 7.58 -9.62
C ASP A 180 -12.51 7.46 -11.12
N GLU A 181 -13.52 7.40 -12.00
CA GLU A 181 -13.35 7.38 -13.46
C GLU A 181 -12.84 8.71 -14.01
N THR A 182 -13.38 9.83 -13.52
CA THR A 182 -12.96 11.18 -13.97
C THR A 182 -11.50 11.44 -13.60
N VAL A 183 -11.09 11.10 -12.37
CA VAL A 183 -9.69 11.21 -11.94
C VAL A 183 -8.81 10.31 -12.77
N ALA A 184 -9.22 9.05 -12.97
CA ALA A 184 -8.43 8.08 -13.74
C ALA A 184 -8.18 8.59 -15.17
N ALA A 185 -9.21 9.13 -15.83
CA ALA A 185 -9.10 9.73 -17.15
C ALA A 185 -8.21 10.99 -17.14
N ALA A 186 -8.40 11.89 -16.18
CA ALA A 186 -7.64 13.13 -16.07
C ALA A 186 -6.17 12.90 -15.68
N THR A 187 -5.85 11.86 -14.93
CA THR A 187 -4.50 11.60 -14.38
C THR A 187 -3.74 10.51 -15.12
N GLY A 188 -4.37 9.79 -16.04
CA GLY A 188 -3.78 8.66 -16.76
C GLY A 188 -3.57 7.41 -15.89
N GLN A 189 -4.21 7.34 -14.73
CA GLN A 189 -4.06 6.23 -13.77
C GLN A 189 -5.16 5.19 -13.91
N SER A 190 -4.90 3.97 -13.43
CA SER A 190 -5.96 2.97 -13.29
C SER A 190 -6.94 3.36 -12.18
N VAL A 191 -8.23 3.07 -12.36
CA VAL A 191 -9.30 3.24 -11.34
C VAL A 191 -8.91 2.58 -10.01
N SER A 192 -8.33 1.37 -10.04
CA SER A 192 -7.85 0.68 -8.83
C SER A 192 -6.70 1.40 -8.11
N GLY A 193 -5.94 2.22 -8.82
CA GLY A 193 -4.86 3.06 -8.29
C GLY A 193 -5.45 4.23 -7.51
N VAL A 194 -6.40 4.94 -8.11
CA VAL A 194 -7.16 6.04 -7.49
C VAL A 194 -7.85 5.57 -6.22
N GLN A 195 -8.55 4.42 -6.27
CA GLN A 195 -9.22 3.85 -5.10
C GLN A 195 -8.28 3.53 -3.95
N ARG A 196 -7.07 3.02 -4.24
CA ARG A 196 -6.07 2.77 -3.20
C ARG A 196 -5.54 4.07 -2.60
N ALA A 197 -5.28 5.08 -3.42
CA ALA A 197 -4.84 6.40 -2.99
C ALA A 197 -5.90 7.05 -2.09
N LYS A 198 -7.17 7.03 -2.50
CA LYS A 198 -8.32 7.50 -1.72
C LYS A 198 -8.45 6.80 -0.36
N ARG A 199 -8.30 5.46 -0.31
CA ARG A 199 -8.31 4.72 0.98
C ARG A 199 -7.22 5.18 1.93
N ILE A 200 -6.01 5.42 1.42
CA ILE A 200 -4.89 5.92 2.23
C ILE A 200 -5.20 7.34 2.70
N ALA A 201 -5.63 8.23 1.81
CA ALA A 201 -5.87 9.63 2.12
C ALA A 201 -7.03 9.86 3.11
N ASN A 202 -8.01 8.95 3.11
CA ASN A 202 -9.13 8.99 4.05
C ASN A 202 -8.80 8.35 5.40
N ALA A 203 -7.76 7.51 5.47
CA ALA A 203 -7.39 6.82 6.69
C ALA A 203 -6.42 7.61 7.60
N PHE A 204 -5.73 8.62 7.04
CA PHE A 204 -4.65 9.34 7.69
C PHE A 204 -4.80 10.86 7.54
N THR A 205 -4.26 11.59 8.52
CA THR A 205 -4.14 13.06 8.45
C THR A 205 -2.97 13.47 7.54
N GLU A 206 -2.93 14.76 7.16
CA GLU A 206 -1.85 15.32 6.33
C GLU A 206 -0.48 15.14 6.99
N ASP A 207 -0.38 15.40 8.30
CA ASP A 207 0.84 15.21 9.09
C ASP A 207 1.30 13.75 9.11
N GLN A 208 0.36 12.81 9.26
CA GLN A 208 0.66 11.37 9.24
C GLN A 208 1.18 10.90 7.86
N LEU A 209 0.60 11.41 6.78
CA LEU A 209 1.08 11.13 5.42
C LEU A 209 2.46 11.76 5.15
N GLN A 210 2.76 12.89 5.79
CA GLN A 210 4.08 13.51 5.73
C GLN A 210 5.13 12.64 6.44
N VAL A 211 4.80 12.06 7.61
CA VAL A 211 5.65 11.07 8.28
C VAL A 211 5.94 9.90 7.35
N PHE A 212 4.93 9.34 6.69
CA PHE A 212 5.14 8.24 5.73
C PHE A 212 6.02 8.64 4.53
N THR A 213 5.96 9.90 4.11
CA THR A 213 6.85 10.41 3.06
C THR A 213 8.29 10.50 3.55
N GLN A 214 8.51 11.00 4.77
CA GLN A 214 9.84 11.13 5.37
C GLN A 214 10.48 9.78 5.67
N MET A 215 9.69 8.82 6.16
CA MET A 215 10.13 7.46 6.49
C MET A 215 10.10 6.49 5.29
N GLU A 216 9.83 7.00 4.09
CA GLU A 216 9.78 6.24 2.82
C GLU A 216 8.90 4.97 2.89
N VAL A 217 7.76 5.05 3.57
CA VAL A 217 6.87 3.90 3.77
C VAL A 217 6.19 3.51 2.46
N ASN A 218 6.20 2.21 2.14
CA ASN A 218 5.61 1.71 0.91
C ASN A 218 4.07 1.70 0.95
N GLN A 219 3.44 1.65 -0.22
CA GLN A 219 1.97 1.68 -0.36
C GLN A 219 1.27 0.48 0.31
N THR A 220 1.90 -0.69 0.29
CA THR A 220 1.32 -1.91 0.86
C THR A 220 1.20 -1.78 2.38
N ASP A 221 2.22 -1.25 3.02
CA ASP A 221 2.27 -1.07 4.47
C ASP A 221 1.34 0.05 4.92
N MET A 222 1.26 1.16 4.19
CA MET A 222 0.22 2.19 4.44
C MET A 222 -1.20 1.59 4.36
N LEU A 223 -1.48 0.73 3.38
CA LEU A 223 -2.77 0.04 3.27
C LEU A 223 -2.99 -0.98 4.39
N ARG A 224 -1.94 -1.51 5.01
CA ARG A 224 -2.06 -2.40 6.18
C ARG A 224 -2.43 -1.60 7.41
N VAL A 225 -1.77 -0.48 7.65
CA VAL A 225 -2.09 0.43 8.76
C VAL A 225 -3.50 1.01 8.58
N ALA A 226 -3.91 1.36 7.35
CA ALA A 226 -5.26 1.84 7.05
C ALA A 226 -6.39 0.83 7.33
N LYS A 227 -6.08 -0.48 7.45
CA LYS A 227 -7.08 -1.51 7.83
C LYS A 227 -7.38 -1.53 9.33
N ILE A 228 -6.56 -0.88 10.15
CA ILE A 228 -6.81 -0.76 11.58
C ILE A 228 -8.04 0.13 11.75
N LYS A 229 -9.11 -0.42 12.34
CA LYS A 229 -10.41 0.24 12.43
C LYS A 229 -10.37 1.49 13.31
N ASP A 230 -9.64 1.38 14.42
CA ASP A 230 -9.52 2.45 15.40
C ASP A 230 -8.52 3.51 14.92
N GLU A 231 -8.96 4.77 14.94
CA GLU A 231 -8.18 5.92 14.50
C GLU A 231 -7.05 6.27 15.49
N ALA A 232 -7.28 6.11 16.79
CA ALA A 232 -6.27 6.35 17.81
C ALA A 232 -5.08 5.38 17.62
N HIS A 233 -5.37 4.11 17.40
CA HIS A 233 -4.34 3.10 17.11
C HIS A 233 -3.61 3.36 15.80
N ARG A 234 -4.29 3.85 14.74
CA ARG A 234 -3.59 4.26 13.51
C ARG A 234 -2.58 5.36 13.81
N GLY A 235 -2.97 6.37 14.60
CA GLY A 235 -2.10 7.46 15.00
C GLY A 235 -0.90 7.00 15.82
N GLU A 236 -1.11 6.11 16.78
CA GLU A 236 -0.02 5.53 17.58
C GLU A 236 0.97 4.75 16.73
N VAL A 237 0.48 3.91 15.80
CA VAL A 237 1.34 3.20 14.85
C VAL A 237 2.18 4.17 14.02
N VAL A 238 1.59 5.28 13.55
CA VAL A 238 2.33 6.31 12.80
C VAL A 238 3.39 6.98 13.67
N ASN A 239 3.08 7.28 14.94
CA ASN A 239 4.04 7.86 15.87
C ASN A 239 5.23 6.92 16.12
N LEU A 240 4.97 5.63 16.31
CA LEU A 240 6.03 4.63 16.45
C LEU A 240 6.89 4.53 15.19
N ILE A 241 6.29 4.59 14.00
CA ILE A 241 7.02 4.65 12.72
C ILE A 241 7.90 5.91 12.67
N ALA A 242 7.41 7.05 13.15
CA ALA A 242 8.20 8.29 13.21
C ALA A 242 9.44 8.16 14.10
N THR A 243 9.43 7.27 15.10
CA THR A 243 10.61 6.99 15.94
C THR A 243 11.64 6.07 15.27
N GLY A 244 11.37 5.57 14.06
CA GLY A 244 12.26 4.70 13.31
C GLY A 244 11.95 3.21 13.40
N MET A 245 10.85 2.82 14.06
CA MET A 245 10.40 1.43 14.08
C MET A 245 9.90 0.97 12.72
N THR A 246 10.06 -0.33 12.42
CA THR A 246 9.44 -0.91 11.23
C THR A 246 7.93 -0.96 11.38
N VAL A 247 7.19 -0.95 10.26
CA VAL A 247 5.72 -0.99 10.28
C VAL A 247 5.20 -2.26 10.96
N ASP A 248 5.88 -3.39 10.78
CA ASP A 248 5.50 -4.66 11.41
C ASP A 248 5.65 -4.63 12.93
N GLU A 249 6.70 -4.00 13.44
CA GLU A 249 6.94 -3.83 14.87
C GLU A 249 5.94 -2.84 15.47
N ALA A 250 5.73 -1.70 14.83
CA ALA A 250 4.78 -0.69 15.26
C ALA A 250 3.34 -1.23 15.35
N ILE A 251 2.90 -1.98 14.33
CA ILE A 251 1.58 -2.63 14.37
C ILE A 251 1.51 -3.65 15.50
N LYS A 252 2.56 -4.47 15.71
CA LYS A 252 2.55 -5.47 16.78
C LYS A 252 2.47 -4.82 18.15
N GLU A 253 3.17 -3.73 18.38
CA GLU A 253 3.20 -3.06 19.68
C GLU A 253 1.82 -2.51 20.05
N VAL A 254 1.19 -1.77 19.14
CA VAL A 254 -0.15 -1.20 19.36
C VAL A 254 -1.23 -2.28 19.47
N VAL A 255 -1.13 -3.36 18.69
CA VAL A 255 -2.11 -4.45 18.72
C VAL A 255 -1.94 -5.38 19.93
N LYS A 256 -0.75 -5.45 20.54
CA LYS A 256 -0.52 -6.19 21.80
C LYS A 256 -1.22 -5.54 22.98
N ASP A 257 -1.39 -4.21 22.98
CA ASP A 257 -1.75 -3.47 24.19
C ASP A 257 -3.25 -3.39 24.53
N LYS A 258 -4.16 -3.95 23.73
CA LYS A 258 -5.52 -4.33 24.16
C LYS A 258 -6.30 -4.98 23.01
N ALA A 259 -6.38 -6.31 23.02
CA ALA A 259 -7.51 -6.97 22.39
C ALA A 259 -8.72 -6.91 23.34
N PRO A 260 -9.83 -6.22 23.05
CA PRO A 260 -11.08 -6.56 23.70
C PRO A 260 -11.43 -7.98 23.27
N ALA A 261 -11.76 -8.82 24.26
CA ALA A 261 -12.25 -10.17 24.03
C ALA A 261 -13.44 -10.13 23.05
N ARG A 262 -13.20 -10.52 21.80
CA ARG A 262 -14.27 -10.87 20.87
C ARG A 262 -14.26 -12.37 20.73
N ASP A 263 -15.26 -12.95 21.40
CA ASP A 263 -15.76 -14.28 21.17
C ASP A 263 -16.11 -14.44 19.69
N ASN A 264 -15.23 -15.14 18.98
CA ASN A 264 -15.51 -15.72 17.68
C ASN A 264 -14.88 -17.10 17.74
N GLY A 265 -15.68 -18.06 18.22
CA GLY A 265 -15.48 -19.51 18.32
C GLY A 265 -14.44 -20.14 17.40
N THR A 266 -13.17 -19.89 17.69
CA THR A 266 -12.01 -20.76 17.49
C THR A 266 -11.04 -20.33 18.58
N SER A 267 -10.70 -21.26 19.47
CA SER A 267 -9.98 -20.92 20.69
C SER A 267 -8.62 -20.30 20.35
N LYS A 268 -8.18 -19.35 21.19
CA LYS A 268 -6.83 -18.78 21.17
C LYS A 268 -5.76 -19.89 21.15
N ALA A 269 -6.02 -21.03 21.77
CA ALA A 269 -5.20 -22.24 21.71
C ALA A 269 -5.11 -22.88 20.31
N GLU A 270 -6.16 -22.86 19.48
CA GLU A 270 -6.10 -23.37 18.10
C GLU A 270 -5.38 -22.43 17.13
N LYS A 271 -5.44 -21.11 17.39
CA LYS A 271 -4.65 -20.12 16.65
C LYS A 271 -3.20 -20.11 17.09
N GLU A 272 -2.94 -20.14 18.39
CA GLU A 272 -1.59 -20.24 18.96
C GLU A 272 -0.96 -21.59 18.62
N ALA A 273 -1.70 -22.71 18.55
CA ALA A 273 -1.19 -23.97 18.02
C ALA A 273 -0.87 -23.90 16.51
N LYS A 274 -1.67 -23.18 15.71
CA LYS A 274 -1.41 -22.99 14.27
C LYS A 274 -0.31 -21.97 13.96
N GLU A 275 -0.04 -21.02 14.86
CA GLU A 275 0.95 -19.96 14.71
C GLU A 275 2.30 -20.35 15.35
N ALA A 276 2.28 -21.06 16.49
CA ALA A 276 3.45 -21.75 17.05
C ALA A 276 3.95 -22.88 16.13
N ALA A 277 3.04 -23.56 15.42
CA ALA A 277 3.44 -24.52 14.37
C ALA A 277 3.97 -23.84 13.08
N LYS A 278 3.86 -22.51 12.93
CA LYS A 278 4.11 -21.85 11.63
C LYS A 278 5.52 -21.32 11.41
N VAL A 279 6.34 -21.15 12.44
CA VAL A 279 7.79 -20.96 12.28
C VAL A 279 8.49 -21.48 13.53
N GLU A 280 8.50 -22.80 13.75
CA GLU A 280 9.71 -23.37 14.34
C GLU A 280 10.79 -23.18 13.28
N LYS A 281 11.56 -22.09 13.37
CA LYS A 281 12.84 -22.03 12.66
C LYS A 281 13.59 -23.25 13.17
N GLU A 282 13.78 -24.23 12.30
CA GLU A 282 14.56 -25.40 12.64
C GLU A 282 15.90 -24.92 13.21
N PRO A 283 16.34 -25.46 14.36
CA PRO A 283 17.55 -24.97 15.03
C PRO A 283 18.71 -24.90 14.04
N GLU A 284 19.56 -23.87 14.17
CA GLU A 284 20.77 -23.76 13.37
C GLU A 284 21.68 -24.94 13.69
N MET A 285 21.58 -26.00 12.88
CA MET A 285 22.35 -27.23 12.98
C MET A 285 22.97 -27.54 11.63
N THR A 286 24.09 -28.24 11.64
CA THR A 286 24.80 -28.62 10.41
C THR A 286 23.93 -29.52 9.54
N ASP A 287 24.22 -29.57 8.24
CA ASP A 287 23.49 -30.45 7.29
C ASP A 287 23.56 -31.93 7.69
N GLY A 288 24.69 -32.38 8.23
CA GLY A 288 24.86 -33.75 8.72
C GLY A 288 23.96 -34.05 9.92
N GLU A 289 23.92 -33.15 10.90
CA GLU A 289 23.08 -33.31 12.10
C GLU A 289 21.59 -33.26 11.78
N TRP A 290 21.20 -32.40 10.83
CA TRP A 290 19.83 -32.30 10.38
C TRP A 290 19.35 -33.55 9.67
N LEU A 291 20.17 -34.09 8.75
CA LEU A 291 19.86 -35.34 8.06
C LEU A 291 19.80 -36.51 9.04
N ALA A 292 20.70 -36.58 10.01
CA ALA A 292 20.67 -37.61 11.04
C ALA A 292 19.37 -37.55 11.86
N LYS A 293 18.98 -36.34 12.29
CA LYS A 293 17.81 -36.12 13.15
C LYS A 293 16.48 -36.42 12.45
N TYR A 294 16.30 -35.92 11.22
CA TYR A 294 14.99 -35.96 10.55
C TYR A 294 14.88 -36.98 9.42
N CYS A 295 16.01 -37.42 8.87
CA CYS A 295 16.06 -38.26 7.67
C CYS A 295 16.65 -39.66 7.92
N GLY A 296 17.24 -39.92 9.10
CA GLY A 296 17.95 -41.16 9.41
C GLY A 296 17.11 -42.43 9.29
N GLU A 297 15.90 -42.45 9.86
CA GLU A 297 15.03 -43.63 9.84
C GLU A 297 14.64 -44.05 8.41
N LYS A 298 14.22 -43.09 7.58
CA LYS A 298 13.86 -43.36 6.18
C LYS A 298 15.06 -43.76 5.34
N ALA A 299 16.20 -43.10 5.55
CA ALA A 299 17.42 -43.42 4.83
C ALA A 299 17.91 -44.86 5.10
N ALA A 300 17.75 -45.36 6.32
CA ALA A 300 18.11 -46.74 6.68
C ALA A 300 17.26 -47.80 5.96
N MET A 301 16.05 -47.44 5.50
CA MET A 301 15.16 -48.32 4.74
C MET A 301 15.44 -48.32 3.23
N LEU A 302 16.40 -47.52 2.76
CA LEU A 302 16.75 -47.39 1.34
C LEU A 302 18.04 -48.15 1.03
N LYS A 303 18.08 -48.86 -0.10
CA LYS A 303 19.30 -49.50 -0.62
C LYS A 303 20.40 -48.48 -0.92
N SER A 304 20.03 -47.28 -1.41
CA SER A 304 20.95 -46.19 -1.68
C SER A 304 20.32 -44.85 -1.25
N PRO A 305 20.71 -44.28 -0.09
CA PRO A 305 20.11 -43.05 0.43
C PRO A 305 20.66 -41.76 -0.21
N ALA A 306 21.65 -41.84 -1.11
CA ALA A 306 22.32 -40.66 -1.66
C ALA A 306 21.36 -39.66 -2.35
N LYS A 307 20.41 -40.17 -3.14
CA LYS A 307 19.39 -39.33 -3.80
C LYS A 307 18.42 -38.72 -2.79
N TYR A 308 18.03 -39.50 -1.78
CA TYR A 308 17.15 -39.05 -0.71
C TYR A 308 17.78 -37.89 0.07
N TYR A 309 19.05 -37.99 0.42
CA TYR A 309 19.76 -36.91 1.10
C TYR A 309 19.93 -35.66 0.23
N ALA A 310 20.25 -35.82 -1.06
CA ALA A 310 20.33 -34.68 -1.98
C ALA A 310 18.99 -33.92 -2.07
N ASP A 311 17.88 -34.64 -2.21
CA ASP A 311 16.55 -34.05 -2.27
C ASP A 311 16.12 -33.44 -0.92
N ALA A 312 16.48 -34.07 0.20
CA ALA A 312 16.16 -33.57 1.54
C ALA A 312 16.92 -32.27 1.86
N LEU A 313 18.19 -32.17 1.46
CA LEU A 313 18.95 -30.93 1.57
C LEU A 313 18.39 -29.84 0.66
N LEU A 314 18.03 -30.18 -0.59
CA LEU A 314 17.37 -29.22 -1.47
C LEU A 314 16.06 -28.71 -0.85
N PHE A 315 15.25 -29.61 -0.27
CA PHE A 315 14.02 -29.25 0.44
C PHE A 315 14.28 -28.26 1.59
N ARG A 316 15.38 -28.42 2.33
CA ARG A 316 15.80 -27.56 3.43
C ARG A 316 16.25 -26.18 2.93
N VAL A 317 17.15 -26.14 1.94
CA VAL A 317 17.71 -24.90 1.39
C VAL A 317 16.62 -24.01 0.78
N VAL A 318 15.64 -24.61 0.09
CA VAL A 318 14.57 -23.85 -0.57
C VAL A 318 13.37 -23.59 0.33
N CYS A 319 13.45 -23.86 1.64
CA CYS A 319 12.30 -23.78 2.55
C CYS A 319 11.63 -22.39 2.53
N ASP A 320 12.42 -21.33 2.66
CA ASP A 320 11.93 -19.94 2.67
C ASP A 320 11.33 -19.54 1.32
N ALA A 321 12.02 -19.86 0.22
CA ALA A 321 11.56 -19.57 -1.13
C ALA A 321 10.25 -20.33 -1.46
N ARG A 322 10.15 -21.61 -1.07
CA ARG A 322 8.94 -22.43 -1.22
C ARG A 322 7.80 -21.88 -0.36
N HIS A 323 8.07 -21.45 0.87
CA HIS A 323 7.07 -20.85 1.75
C HIS A 323 6.51 -19.54 1.15
N ALA A 324 7.40 -18.65 0.70
CA ALA A 324 7.01 -17.41 0.04
C ALA A 324 6.17 -17.66 -1.23
N PHE A 325 6.57 -18.63 -2.05
CA PHE A 325 5.83 -19.03 -3.24
C PHE A 325 4.46 -19.64 -2.90
N ARG A 326 4.36 -20.52 -1.89
CA ARG A 326 3.10 -21.10 -1.40
C ARG A 326 2.15 -19.99 -0.93
N CYS A 327 2.63 -19.03 -0.15
CA CYS A 327 1.80 -17.93 0.36
C CYS A 327 1.21 -17.06 -0.76
N LYS A 328 1.97 -16.82 -1.84
CA LYS A 328 1.50 -16.02 -2.99
C LYS A 328 0.56 -16.81 -3.92
N SER A 329 0.85 -18.09 -4.15
CA SER A 329 0.17 -18.90 -5.17
C SER A 329 -1.04 -19.69 -4.66
N LYS A 330 -1.15 -19.97 -3.36
CA LYS A 330 -2.19 -20.86 -2.78
C LYS A 330 -3.62 -20.49 -3.19
N LYS A 331 -3.98 -19.20 -3.18
CA LYS A 331 -5.33 -18.75 -3.55
C LYS A 331 -5.61 -18.99 -5.04
N SER A 332 -4.65 -18.68 -5.90
CA SER A 332 -4.78 -18.87 -7.35
C SER A 332 -4.92 -20.35 -7.70
N ILE A 333 -4.08 -21.22 -7.11
CA ILE A 333 -4.14 -22.68 -7.32
C ILE A 333 -5.50 -23.25 -6.90
N ALA A 334 -6.04 -22.79 -5.76
CA ALA A 334 -7.35 -23.20 -5.26
C ALA A 334 -8.51 -22.77 -6.17
N THR A 335 -8.46 -21.54 -6.69
CA THR A 335 -9.48 -21.01 -7.61
C THR A 335 -9.47 -21.77 -8.93
N THR A 336 -8.29 -22.06 -9.50
CA THR A 336 -8.17 -22.81 -10.75
C THR A 336 -8.73 -24.23 -10.64
N LYS A 337 -8.61 -24.89 -9.48
CA LYS A 337 -9.19 -26.22 -9.25
C LYS A 337 -10.73 -26.24 -9.32
N LYS A 338 -11.41 -25.13 -9.00
CA LYS A 338 -12.88 -25.05 -9.02
C LYS A 338 -13.46 -25.14 -10.44
N GLY A 339 -12.70 -24.75 -11.46
CA GLY A 339 -12.99 -25.15 -12.84
C GLY A 339 -12.50 -26.59 -13.00
N SER A 340 -13.41 -27.57 -13.12
CA SER A 340 -13.16 -29.03 -13.02
C SER A 340 -12.06 -29.66 -13.91
N VAL A 341 -11.25 -28.89 -14.63
CA VAL A 341 -10.18 -29.38 -15.50
C VAL A 341 -8.82 -28.87 -14.98
N THR A 342 -8.06 -29.74 -14.30
CA THR A 342 -6.68 -29.47 -13.91
C THR A 342 -5.70 -30.11 -14.89
N GLY A 343 -4.69 -29.34 -15.34
CA GLY A 343 -3.66 -29.81 -16.27
C GLY A 343 -2.36 -30.26 -15.59
N ALA A 344 -1.42 -30.78 -16.38
CA ALA A 344 -0.11 -31.24 -15.90
C ALA A 344 0.67 -30.16 -15.12
N PHE A 345 0.60 -28.90 -15.59
CA PHE A 345 1.24 -27.77 -14.91
C PHE A 345 0.65 -27.49 -13.53
N TRP A 346 -0.68 -27.56 -13.39
CA TRP A 346 -1.35 -27.39 -12.09
C TRP A 346 -0.89 -28.45 -11.10
N ASN A 347 -0.83 -29.72 -11.53
CA ASN A 347 -0.36 -30.82 -10.69
C ASN A 347 1.09 -30.63 -10.24
N LEU A 348 1.97 -30.17 -11.14
CA LEU A 348 3.37 -29.89 -10.81
C LEU A 348 3.49 -28.78 -9.74
N VAL A 349 2.80 -27.66 -9.96
CA VAL A 349 2.82 -26.51 -9.05
C VAL A 349 2.20 -26.89 -7.70
N ASN A 350 1.06 -27.57 -7.71
CA ASN A 350 0.38 -28.02 -6.50
C ASN A 350 1.28 -28.97 -5.68
N ARG A 351 1.91 -29.94 -6.34
CA ARG A 351 2.84 -30.89 -5.70
C ARG A 351 4.05 -30.18 -5.10
N PHE A 352 4.60 -29.16 -5.78
CA PHE A 352 5.71 -28.37 -5.26
C PHE A 352 5.36 -27.57 -4.00
N VAL A 353 4.15 -26.99 -3.92
CA VAL A 353 3.74 -26.19 -2.74
C VAL A 353 3.20 -27.02 -1.58
N SER A 354 2.80 -28.26 -1.84
CA SER A 354 2.20 -29.18 -0.85
C SER A 354 3.12 -30.30 -0.41
N VAL A 355 4.35 -30.37 -0.93
CA VAL A 355 5.34 -31.39 -0.53
C VAL A 355 5.60 -31.32 0.98
N SER A 356 5.46 -32.45 1.65
CA SER A 356 5.68 -32.58 3.09
C SER A 356 7.16 -32.64 3.42
N HIS A 357 7.45 -32.50 4.71
CA HIS A 357 8.80 -32.66 5.25
C HIS A 357 9.42 -34.03 4.85
N PRO A 358 10.73 -34.13 4.55
CA PRO A 358 11.40 -35.38 4.18
C PRO A 358 11.18 -36.56 5.13
N LYS A 359 11.12 -36.29 6.43
CA LYS A 359 10.73 -37.28 7.48
C LYS A 359 9.43 -38.05 7.15
N ASP A 360 8.51 -37.41 6.44
CA ASP A 360 7.18 -37.93 6.10
C ASP A 360 7.12 -38.52 4.69
N TRP A 361 8.22 -38.52 3.93
CA TRP A 361 8.27 -39.16 2.62
C TRP A 361 8.10 -40.67 2.74
N LEU A 362 7.53 -41.26 1.70
CA LEU A 362 7.13 -42.66 1.70
C LEU A 362 8.21 -43.52 1.07
N ILE A 363 8.46 -44.69 1.63
CA ILE A 363 9.22 -45.72 0.93
C ILE A 363 8.38 -46.21 -0.25
N CYS A 364 9.02 -46.40 -1.40
CA CYS A 364 8.31 -46.83 -2.60
C CYS A 364 7.66 -48.20 -2.34
N PRO A 365 6.33 -48.35 -2.50
CA PRO A 365 5.64 -49.59 -2.19
C PRO A 365 5.97 -50.72 -3.19
N GLU A 366 6.40 -50.38 -4.41
CA GLU A 366 6.70 -51.37 -5.45
C GLU A 366 8.07 -52.00 -5.27
N CYS A 367 9.11 -51.19 -5.13
CA CYS A 367 10.48 -51.69 -4.96
C CYS A 367 10.92 -51.80 -3.50
N LYS A 368 10.06 -51.44 -2.53
CA LYS A 368 10.32 -51.49 -1.08
C LYS A 368 11.66 -50.84 -0.68
N GLY A 369 12.01 -49.72 -1.30
CA GLY A 369 13.26 -49.00 -1.01
C GLY A 369 14.48 -49.44 -1.81
N GLN A 370 14.35 -50.46 -2.68
CA GLN A 370 15.48 -50.96 -3.49
C GLN A 370 15.84 -50.02 -4.65
N GLY A 371 14.85 -49.32 -5.22
CA GLY A 371 15.03 -48.50 -6.43
C GLY A 371 15.09 -49.31 -7.74
N ASP A 372 15.19 -50.64 -7.66
CA ASP A 372 15.24 -51.53 -8.81
C ASP A 372 13.84 -51.96 -9.26
N HIS A 373 13.71 -52.41 -10.50
CA HIS A 373 12.44 -52.91 -11.04
C HIS A 373 11.98 -54.16 -10.28
N PRO A 374 10.73 -54.22 -9.78
CA PRO A 374 10.29 -55.27 -8.86
C PRO A 374 10.26 -56.69 -9.47
N SER A 375 10.12 -56.80 -10.78
CA SER A 375 10.05 -58.08 -11.50
C SER A 375 11.30 -58.45 -12.32
N VAL A 376 12.37 -57.64 -12.24
CA VAL A 376 13.60 -57.90 -12.98
C VAL A 376 14.74 -58.11 -11.98
N PRO A 377 15.59 -59.14 -12.16
CA PRO A 377 16.72 -59.35 -11.27
C PRO A 377 17.65 -58.11 -11.24
N PRO A 378 18.25 -57.78 -10.08
CA PRO A 378 19.08 -56.58 -9.90
C PRO A 378 20.26 -56.45 -10.87
N SER A 379 20.68 -57.54 -11.51
CA SER A 379 21.76 -57.58 -12.49
C SER A 379 21.49 -56.79 -13.77
N ALA A 380 20.22 -56.50 -14.09
CA ALA A 380 19.84 -55.83 -15.33
C ALA A 380 19.85 -54.29 -15.25
N ALA A 381 20.14 -53.70 -14.08
CA ALA A 381 20.17 -52.25 -13.84
C ALA A 381 18.90 -51.48 -14.28
N VAL A 382 17.74 -52.15 -14.29
CA VAL A 382 16.46 -51.55 -14.65
C VAL A 382 15.87 -50.84 -13.43
N LYS A 383 15.60 -49.54 -13.56
CA LYS A 383 15.05 -48.70 -12.48
C LYS A 383 13.57 -49.00 -12.25
N CYS A 384 13.12 -48.87 -11.00
CA CYS A 384 11.71 -48.93 -10.65
C CYS A 384 10.93 -47.83 -11.40
N PRO A 385 9.83 -48.16 -12.10
CA PRO A 385 9.06 -47.20 -12.89
C PRO A 385 8.34 -46.16 -12.03
N LYS A 386 8.03 -46.48 -10.77
CA LYS A 386 7.28 -45.61 -9.87
C LYS A 386 8.12 -44.58 -9.13
N CYS A 387 9.32 -44.95 -8.69
CA CYS A 387 10.23 -44.03 -7.99
C CYS A 387 11.44 -43.62 -8.84
N PHE A 388 11.51 -44.06 -10.10
CA PHE A 388 12.61 -43.78 -11.04
C PHE A 388 14.00 -44.09 -10.47
N GLY A 389 14.10 -45.11 -9.62
CA GLY A 389 15.33 -45.52 -8.96
C GLY A 389 15.76 -44.67 -7.77
N GLY A 390 14.84 -43.94 -7.13
CA GLY A 390 15.06 -43.25 -5.85
C GLY A 390 14.78 -44.13 -4.63
N GLY A 391 13.88 -45.10 -4.74
CA GLY A 391 13.46 -45.96 -3.61
C GLY A 391 12.44 -45.31 -2.66
N TYR A 392 12.14 -44.01 -2.80
CA TYR A 392 11.14 -43.27 -2.04
C TYR A 392 10.20 -42.48 -2.97
N LEU A 393 9.11 -41.96 -2.40
CA LEU A 393 8.12 -41.11 -3.03
C LEU A 393 7.86 -39.91 -2.14
N LEU A 394 7.77 -38.73 -2.76
CA LEU A 394 7.37 -37.51 -2.07
C LEU A 394 5.91 -37.64 -1.61
N LYS A 395 5.69 -37.40 -0.32
CA LYS A 395 4.35 -37.23 0.23
C LYS A 395 3.95 -35.77 0.09
N THR A 396 2.70 -35.53 -0.27
CA THR A 396 2.10 -34.20 -0.26
C THR A 396 1.05 -34.15 0.85
N GLU A 397 0.98 -33.04 1.57
CA GLU A 397 -0.17 -32.76 2.45
C GLU A 397 -1.43 -32.80 1.59
N GLU A 398 -2.43 -33.60 1.98
CA GLU A 398 -3.77 -33.51 1.38
C GLU A 398 -4.41 -32.18 1.80
N TYR A 399 -4.10 -31.13 1.04
CA TYR A 399 -4.84 -29.87 1.05
C TYR A 399 -4.80 -29.23 -0.34
N LEU A 400 -5.90 -29.43 -1.07
CA LEU A 400 -6.68 -28.52 -1.93
C LEU A 400 -7.61 -29.37 -2.75
#